data_AF-A0A0K2G8R2-F1
#
_entry.id   AF-A0A0K2G8R2-F1
#
_cell.length_a   1.000
_cell.length_b   1.000
_cell.length_c   1.000
_cell.angle_alpha   90.00
_cell.angle_beta   90.00
_cell.angle_gamma   90.00
#
_symmetry.space_group_name_H-M   'P 1'
#
loop_
_entity.id
_entity.type
_entity.pdbx_description
1 polymer ?
#
loop_
_entity_poly.entity_id
_entity_poly.type
_entity_poly.pdbx_seq_one_letter_code
_entity_poly.pdbx_strand_id
1 'polypeptide(L)'
;MFLQVLSVVGALMVLGAYAMIQSGLWRELDAGYLALNIIGSLMLGVVAIADQRVGFILLEFSWAAMGLVGVARAIRARKSATAS
;
A
#
# COMPACT_ATOMS: atom_id res chain seq x y z
N MET A 1 -1.84 -6.57 22.99
CA MET A 1 -0.72 -5.60 22.89
C MET A 1 0.29 -6.00 21.81
N PHE A 2 0.89 -7.19 21.86
CA PHE A 2 1.86 -7.63 20.84
C PHE A 2 1.33 -7.59 19.39
N LEU A 3 0.16 -8.19 19.11
CA LEU A 3 -0.46 -8.18 17.77
C LEU A 3 -0.79 -6.76 17.27
N GLN A 4 -1.14 -5.85 18.19
CA GLN A 4 -1.44 -4.45 17.84
C GLN A 4 -0.16 -3.70 17.44
N VAL A 5 0.95 -3.92 18.15
CA VAL A 5 2.26 -3.39 17.76
C VAL A 5 2.71 -3.97 16.43
N LEU A 6 2.54 -5.28 16.23
CA LEU A 6 2.82 -5.96 14.96
C LEU A 6 2.01 -5.34 13.80
N SER A 7 0.74 -5.04 14.05
CA SER A 7 -0.15 -4.39 13.09
C SER A 7 0.31 -2.98 12.72
N VAL A 8 0.62 -2.16 13.72
CA VAL A 8 1.08 -0.78 13.50
C VAL A 8 2.40 -0.76 12.74
N VAL A 9 3.35 -1.63 13.11
CA VAL A 9 4.63 -1.74 12.41
C VAL A 9 4.44 -2.21 10.97
N GLY A 10 3.62 -3.24 10.75
CA GLY A 10 3.32 -3.74 9.40
C GLY A 10 2.64 -2.69 8.52
N ALA A 11 1.68 -1.94 9.08
CA ALA A 11 1.00 -0.85 8.39
C ALA A 11 1.97 0.28 8.00
N LEU A 12 2.86 0.69 8.91
CA LEU A 12 3.86 1.73 8.63
C LEU A 12 4.88 1.30 7.58
N MET A 13 5.25 0.02 7.53
CA MET A 13 6.13 -0.52 6.50
C MET A 13 5.49 -0.43 5.09
N VAL A 14 4.23 -0.85 4.95
CA VAL A 14 3.51 -0.79 3.67
C VAL A 14 3.23 0.66 3.25
N LEU A 15 2.76 1.50 4.18
CA LEU A 15 2.50 2.93 3.97
C LEU A 15 3.77 3.70 3.58
N GLY A 16 4.88 3.45 4.28
CA GLY A 16 6.17 4.08 3.99
C GLY A 16 6.68 3.67 2.61
N ALA A 17 6.59 2.38 2.27
CA ALA A 17 6.97 1.88 0.95
C ALA A 17 6.13 2.55 -0.16
N TYR A 18 4.81 2.68 0.05
CA TYR A 18 3.92 3.33 -0.90
C TYR A 18 4.19 4.84 -1.02
N ALA A 19 4.47 5.54 0.08
CA ALA A 19 4.84 6.96 0.06
C ALA A 19 6.15 7.21 -0.71
N MET A 20 7.12 6.29 -0.62
CA MET A 20 8.37 6.35 -1.38
C MET A 20 8.14 6.15 -2.89
N ILE A 21 7.18 5.32 -3.28
CA ILE A 21 6.74 5.24 -4.68
C ILE A 21 6.01 6.52 -5.11
N GLN A 22 5.10 7.02 -4.27
CA GLN A 22 4.27 8.18 -4.61
C GLN A 22 5.09 9.49 -4.71
N SER A 23 6.18 9.59 -3.95
CA SER A 23 7.16 10.68 -4.02
C SER A 23 8.12 10.56 -5.22
N GLY A 24 8.04 9.47 -5.98
CA GLY A 24 8.92 9.20 -7.11
C GLY A 24 10.35 8.83 -6.72
N LEU A 25 10.62 8.63 -5.41
CA LEU A 25 11.93 8.19 -4.92
C LEU A 25 12.20 6.73 -5.29
N TRP A 26 11.18 5.89 -5.20
CA TRP A 26 11.25 4.47 -5.55
C TRP A 26 10.30 4.12 -6.70
N ARG A 27 10.66 3.06 -7.42
CA ARG A 27 9.84 2.41 -8.45
C ARG A 27 9.25 1.13 -7.86
N GLU A 28 8.15 0.67 -8.45
CA GLU A 28 7.43 -0.55 -8.03
C GLU A 28 8.30 -1.83 -8.01
N LEU A 29 9.44 -1.82 -8.70
CA LEU A 29 10.38 -2.93 -8.80
C LEU A 29 11.61 -2.79 -7.89
N ASP A 30 11.71 -1.73 -7.10
CA ASP A 30 12.87 -1.53 -6.23
C ASP A 30 12.86 -2.55 -5.08
N ALA A 31 14.01 -3.20 -4.86
CA ALA A 31 14.14 -4.28 -3.87
C ALA A 31 13.78 -3.84 -2.44
N GLY A 32 14.07 -2.58 -2.08
CA GLY A 32 13.68 -2.00 -0.78
C GLY A 32 12.17 -1.85 -0.63
N TYR A 33 11.49 -1.42 -1.69
CA TYR A 33 10.02 -1.35 -1.73
C TYR A 33 9.40 -2.74 -1.59
N LEU A 34 9.84 -3.70 -2.40
CA LEU A 34 9.35 -5.08 -2.37
C LEU A 34 9.55 -5.72 -0.99
N ALA A 35 10.71 -5.54 -0.36
CA ALA A 35 11.00 -6.09 0.95
C ALA A 35 10.08 -5.52 2.04
N LEU A 36 9.94 -4.19 2.10
CA LEU A 36 9.05 -3.51 3.06
C LEU A 36 7.59 -3.91 2.87
N ASN A 37 7.17 -4.02 1.62
CA ASN A 37 5.79 -4.37 1.29
C ASN A 37 5.49 -5.83 1.63
N ILE A 38 6.36 -6.77 1.28
CA ILE A 38 6.19 -8.20 1.60
C ILE A 38 6.17 -8.42 3.12
N ILE A 39 7.14 -7.85 3.85
CA ILE A 39 7.26 -8.04 5.30
C ILE A 39 6.06 -7.41 6.02
N GLY A 40 5.71 -6.17 5.66
CA GLY A 40 4.57 -5.47 6.27
C GLY A 40 3.23 -6.19 6.00
N SER A 41 3.03 -6.69 4.78
CA SER A 41 1.84 -7.45 4.39
C SER A 41 1.71 -8.76 5.16
N LEU A 42 2.81 -9.51 5.35
CA LEU A 42 2.83 -10.74 6.14
C LEU A 42 2.49 -10.48 7.61
N MET A 43 3.05 -9.42 8.20
CA MET A 43 2.75 -9.01 9.57
C MET A 43 1.26 -8.67 9.73
N LEU A 44 0.70 -7.92 8.78
CA LEU A 44 -0.73 -7.58 8.77
C LEU A 44 -1.61 -8.81 8.57
N GLY A 45 -1.22 -9.74 7.70
CA GLY A 45 -1.95 -11.00 7.48
C GLY A 45 -2.04 -11.87 8.73
N VAL A 46 -0.94 -11.98 9.49
CA VAL A 46 -0.92 -12.70 10.78
C VAL A 46 -1.88 -12.05 11.79
N VAL A 47 -1.91 -10.71 11.85
CA VAL A 47 -2.85 -10.00 12.73
C VAL A 47 -4.30 -10.19 12.27
N ALA A 48 -4.59 -10.03 10.97
CA ALA A 48 -5.94 -10.12 10.44
C ALA A 48 -6.60 -11.49 10.71
N ILE A 49 -5.82 -12.57 10.58
CA ILE A 49 -6.28 -13.94 10.91
C ILE A 49 -6.56 -14.06 12.41
N ALA A 50 -5.68 -13.52 13.25
CA ALA A 50 -5.80 -13.62 14.70
C ALA A 50 -6.96 -12.79 15.26
N ASP A 51 -7.31 -11.68 14.62
CA ASP A 51 -8.23 -10.67 15.17
C ASP A 51 -9.63 -10.65 14.52
N GLN A 52 -9.88 -11.36 13.41
CA GLN A 52 -11.19 -11.38 12.70
C GLN A 52 -11.77 -9.97 12.43
N ARG A 53 -10.90 -8.96 12.22
CA ARG A 53 -11.29 -7.54 12.26
C ARG A 53 -11.79 -7.01 10.92
N VAL A 54 -13.12 -6.90 10.81
CA VAL A 54 -13.86 -6.28 9.69
C VAL A 54 -13.43 -4.83 9.40
N GLY A 55 -12.96 -4.08 10.40
CA GLY A 55 -12.44 -2.71 10.21
C GLY A 55 -11.21 -2.64 9.30
N PHE A 56 -10.43 -3.71 9.22
CA PHE A 56 -9.27 -3.79 8.32
C PHE A 56 -9.69 -4.03 6.86
N ILE A 57 -10.81 -4.75 6.65
CA ILE A 57 -11.41 -4.97 5.33
C ILE A 57 -11.85 -3.64 4.71
N LEU A 58 -12.45 -2.75 5.49
CA LEU A 58 -12.84 -1.40 5.06
C LEU A 58 -11.64 -0.52 4.71
N LEU A 59 -10.53 -0.67 5.46
CA LEU A 59 -9.30 0.05 5.18
C LEU A 59 -8.70 -0.39 3.84
N GLU A 60 -8.64 -1.70 3.57
CA GLU A 60 -8.15 -2.20 2.28
C GLU A 60 -9.06 -1.86 1.11
N PHE A 61 -10.36 -1.77 1.34
CA PHE A 61 -11.27 -1.23 0.34
C PHE A 61 -10.99 0.25 0.03
N SER A 62 -10.66 1.03 1.06
CA SER A 62 -10.30 2.44 0.92
C SER A 62 -8.98 2.61 0.16
N TRP A 63 -8.00 1.74 0.42
CA TRP A 63 -6.75 1.66 -0.35
C TRP A 63 -6.96 1.28 -1.80
N ALA A 64 -7.79 0.27 -2.07
CA ALA A 64 -8.16 -0.12 -3.43
C ALA A 64 -8.81 1.04 -4.21
N ALA A 65 -9.69 1.81 -3.56
CA ALA A 65 -10.32 2.98 -4.15
C ALA A 65 -9.30 4.09 -4.48
N MET A 66 -8.35 4.36 -3.59
CA MET A 66 -7.28 5.34 -3.84
C MET A 66 -6.34 4.90 -4.97
N GLY A 67 -5.99 3.62 -5.03
CA GLY A 67 -5.21 3.05 -6.14
C GLY A 67 -5.91 3.20 -7.48
N LEU A 68 -7.23 2.98 -7.52
CA LEU A 68 -8.04 3.16 -8.73
C LEU A 68 -8.03 4.62 -9.23
N VAL A 69 -8.08 5.58 -8.30
CA VAL A 69 -7.94 7.01 -8.61
C VAL A 69 -6.55 7.33 -9.15
N GLY A 70 -5.50 6.71 -8.60
CA GLY A 70 -4.12 6.83 -9.10
C GLY A 70 -3.96 6.31 -10.54
N VAL A 71 -4.51 5.14 -10.83
CA VAL A 71 -4.51 4.54 -12.18
C VAL A 71 -5.28 5.41 -13.17
N ALA A 72 -6.48 5.88 -12.80
CA ALA A 72 -7.28 6.76 -13.65
C ALA A 72 -6.54 8.07 -13.98
N ARG A 73 -5.87 8.67 -12.99
CA ARG A 73 -5.02 9.87 -13.19
C ARG A 73 -3.84 9.59 -14.11
N ALA A 74 -3.14 8.47 -13.92
CA ALA A 74 -2.00 8.08 -14.75
C ALA A 74 -2.37 7.82 -16.21
N ILE A 75 -3.55 7.23 -16.46
CA ILE A 75 -4.08 7.03 -17.82
C ILE A 75 -4.43 8.39 -18.44
N ARG A 76 -5.07 9.29 -17.69
CA ARG A 76 -5.44 10.62 -18.18
C ARG A 76 -4.24 11.47 -18.55
N ALA A 77 -3.20 11.46 -17.71
CA ALA A 77 -1.94 12.19 -17.95
C ALA A 77 -1.23 11.70 -19.21
N ARG A 78 -1.20 10.37 -19.45
CA ARG A 78 -0.63 9.79 -20.68
C ARG A 78 -1.39 10.22 -21.93
N LYS A 79 -2.73 10.24 -21.88
CA LYS A 79 -3.56 10.65 -23.01
C LYS A 79 -3.35 12.11 -23.42
N SER A 80 -3.06 12.99 -22.46
CA SER A 80 -2.74 14.40 -22.72
C SER A 80 -1.35 14.59 -23.35
N ALA A 81 -0.38 13.74 -23.02
CA ALA A 81 0.98 13.80 -23.55
C ALA A 81 1.12 13.26 -24.99
N THR A 82 0.21 12.39 -25.43
CA THR A 82 0.19 11.88 -26.82
C THR A 82 -0.64 12.76 -27.78
N ALA A 83 -1.37 13.75 -27.24
CA ALA A 83 -2.24 14.63 -28.03
C ALA A 83 -1.64 16.03 -28.30
N SER A 84 -0.40 16.28 -27.86
CA SER A 84 0.41 17.48 -28.14
C SER A 84 1.60 17.14 -29.02
#